data_AF-A0A2G6CD53-F1
#
_entry.id   AF-A0A2G6CD53-F1
#
_cell.length_a   1.000
_cell.length_b   1.000
_cell.length_c   1.000
_cell.angle_alpha   90.00
_cell.angle_beta   90.00
_cell.angle_gamma   90.00
#
_symmetry.space_group_name_H-M   'P 1'
#
loop_
_entity.id
_entity.type
_entity.pdbx_description
1 polymer ?
#
loop_
_entity_poly.entity_id
_entity_poly.type
_entity_poly.pdbx_seq_one_letter_code
_entity_poly.pdbx_strand_id
1 'polypeptide(L)'
;MMNGYTTAAGSQSLDIEGRSDLTVEDTLTQTAGETHETCAGEAIIMAVGQAIISMTKDGDIDITGRNIRINGQRIDAPRSCI
;
A
#
# COMPACT_ATOMS: atom_id res chain seq x y z
N MET A 1 18.56 16.43 -14.84
CA MET A 1 17.45 15.85 -14.04
C MET A 1 17.37 16.64 -12.76
N MET A 2 16.23 17.23 -12.43
CA MET A 2 16.05 18.08 -11.25
C MET A 2 15.43 17.22 -10.15
N ASN A 3 16.16 16.97 -9.07
CA ASN A 3 15.62 16.27 -7.91
C ASN A 3 14.88 17.31 -7.05
N GLY A 4 13.55 17.31 -7.13
CA GLY A 4 12.71 18.08 -6.21
C GLY A 4 12.58 17.30 -4.91
N TYR A 5 13.03 17.87 -3.79
CA TYR A 5 12.73 17.35 -2.46
C TYR A 5 11.77 18.32 -1.79
N THR A 6 10.60 17.82 -1.39
CA THR A 6 9.71 18.54 -0.48
C THR A 6 9.89 17.94 0.90
N THR A 7 10.45 18.73 1.82
CA THR A 7 10.51 18.40 3.24
C THR A 7 9.47 19.23 3.96
N ALA A 8 8.53 18.60 4.66
CA ALA A 8 7.71 19.29 5.65
C ALA A 8 8.07 18.80 7.04
N ALA A 9 8.19 19.73 7.99
CA ALA A 9 8.20 19.43 9.40
C ALA A 9 6.73 19.46 9.88
N GLY A 10 6.14 18.29 10.13
CA GLY A 10 4.75 18.17 10.60
C GLY A 10 3.87 17.29 9.69
N SER A 11 2.56 17.52 9.73
CA SER A 11 1.59 16.82 8.88
C SER A 11 1.49 17.46 7.50
N GLN A 12 1.37 16.62 6.47
CA GLN A 12 1.01 17.04 5.12
C GLN A 12 -0.27 16.28 4.72
N SER A 13 -1.22 16.99 4.13
CA SER A 13 -2.40 16.40 3.49
C SER A 13 -2.40 16.79 2.03
N LEU A 14 -2.74 15.84 1.16
CA LEU A 14 -2.95 16.06 -0.25
C LEU A 14 -4.29 15.42 -0.63
N ASP A 15 -5.27 16.27 -0.94
CA ASP A 15 -6.58 15.84 -1.41
C ASP A 15 -6.62 15.94 -2.93
N ILE A 16 -6.98 14.84 -3.59
CA ILE A 16 -7.09 14.76 -5.05
C ILE A 16 -8.52 14.38 -5.40
N GLU A 17 -9.25 15.31 -6.03
CA GLU A 17 -10.56 15.02 -6.61
C GLU A 17 -10.37 14.30 -7.96
N GLY A 18 -10.46 12.96 -7.95
CA GLY A 18 -10.38 12.13 -9.15
C GLY A 18 -9.28 11.08 -9.09
N ARG A 19 -8.51 10.94 -10.18
CA ARG A 19 -7.49 9.90 -10.33
C ARG A 19 -6.10 10.46 -10.02
N SER A 20 -5.34 9.69 -9.23
CA SER A 20 -3.92 9.93 -8.97
C SER A 20 -3.11 8.75 -9.52
N ASP A 21 -2.09 9.04 -10.33
CA ASP A 21 -1.14 8.04 -10.85
C ASP A 21 0.29 8.47 -10.48
N LEU A 22 1.08 7.53 -9.97
CA LEU A 22 2.50 7.72 -9.72
C LEU A 22 3.29 6.68 -10.52
N THR A 23 4.21 7.14 -11.36
CA THR A 23 5.17 6.28 -12.07
C THR A 23 6.57 6.54 -11.51
N VAL A 24 7.25 5.47 -11.11
CA VAL A 24 8.63 5.51 -10.61
C VAL A 24 9.45 4.52 -11.45
N GLU A 25 10.54 5.01 -12.06
CA GLU A 25 11.32 4.22 -13.03
C GLU A 25 12.28 3.22 -12.37
N ASP A 26 12.70 3.49 -11.14
CA ASP A 26 13.69 2.66 -10.43
C ASP A 26 13.11 2.14 -9.11
N THR A 27 13.19 2.94 -8.04
CA THR A 27 12.83 2.48 -6.70
C THR A 27 11.95 3.50 -5.99
N LEU A 28 10.86 3.01 -5.37
CA LEU A 28 10.02 3.76 -4.43
C LEU A 28 10.22 3.21 -3.02
N THR A 29 10.65 4.06 -2.10
CA THR A 29 10.79 3.72 -0.67
C THR A 29 9.86 4.60 0.15
N GLN A 30 9.04 3.98 1.01
CA GLN A 30 8.17 4.66 1.96
C GLN A 30 8.48 4.17 3.37
N THR A 31 8.72 5.10 4.30
CA THR A 31 9.05 4.80 5.69
C THR A 31 8.13 5.59 6.60
N ALA A 32 7.42 4.91 7.49
CA ALA A 32 6.62 5.52 8.55
C ALA A 32 7.30 5.30 9.91
N GLY A 33 7.24 6.31 10.79
CA GLY A 33 7.80 6.21 12.14
C GLY A 33 7.01 5.31 13.08
N GLU A 34 5.69 5.19 12.85
CA GLU A 34 4.78 4.36 13.66
C GLU A 34 3.93 3.45 12.76
N THR A 35 2.86 3.99 12.16
CA THR A 35 1.91 3.23 11.34
C THR A 35 1.93 3.69 9.89
N HIS A 36 1.82 2.74 8.96
CA HIS A 36 1.49 3.00 7.58
C HIS A 36 0.14 2.34 7.27
N GLU A 37 -0.88 3.17 6.99
CA GLU A 37 -2.22 2.69 6.67
C GLU A 37 -2.52 2.95 5.19
N THR A 38 -3.18 1.99 4.55
CA THR A 38 -3.69 2.13 3.18
C THR A 38 -5.15 1.70 3.20
N CYS A 39 -6.05 2.62 2.84
CA CYS A 39 -7.48 2.40 2.79
C CYS A 39 -7.99 2.62 1.36
N ALA A 40 -8.89 1.78 0.88
CA ALA A 40 -9.52 1.92 -0.43
C ALA A 40 -10.99 1.52 -0.36
N GLY A 41 -11.85 2.22 -1.11
CA GLY A 41 -13.29 1.94 -1.12
C GLY A 41 -13.70 0.68 -1.89
N GLU A 42 -12.86 0.19 -2.81
CA GLU A 42 -13.19 -0.95 -3.68
C GLU A 42 -12.19 -2.10 -3.53
N ALA A 43 -10.90 -1.84 -3.74
CA ALA A 43 -9.85 -2.85 -3.60
C ALA A 43 -8.47 -2.23 -3.35
N ILE A 44 -7.61 -3.01 -2.68
CA ILE A 44 -6.17 -2.79 -2.61
C ILE A 44 -5.51 -3.93 -3.38
N ILE A 45 -4.67 -3.62 -4.37
CA ILE A 45 -4.01 -4.60 -5.23
C ILE A 45 -2.51 -4.31 -5.26
N MET A 46 -1.71 -5.32 -4.93
CA MET A 46 -0.25 -5.30 -5.07
C MET A 46 0.15 -6.36 -6.08
N ALA A 47 0.73 -5.94 -7.20
CA ALA A 47 1.10 -6.84 -8.30
C ALA A 47 2.58 -6.67 -8.69
N VAL A 48 3.29 -7.80 -8.80
CA VAL A 48 4.68 -7.86 -9.29
C VAL A 48 4.81 -9.05 -10.22
N GLY A 49 4.94 -8.78 -11.53
CA GLY A 49 4.95 -9.82 -12.55
C GLY A 49 3.67 -10.67 -12.51
N GLN A 50 3.80 -11.94 -12.11
CA GLN A 50 2.68 -12.89 -11.97
C GLN A 50 2.18 -13.04 -10.51
N ALA A 51 2.86 -12.41 -9.55
CA ALA A 51 2.44 -12.46 -8.15
C ALA A 51 1.46 -11.31 -7.87
N ILE A 52 0.33 -11.64 -7.26
CA ILE A 52 -0.75 -10.68 -6.95
C ILE A 52 -1.24 -10.94 -5.53
N ILE A 53 -1.40 -9.86 -4.77
CA ILE A 53 -2.15 -9.83 -3.51
C ILE A 53 -3.28 -8.83 -3.71
N SER A 54 -4.52 -9.26 -3.49
CA SER A 54 -5.69 -8.37 -3.55
C SER A 54 -6.56 -8.51 -2.32
N MET A 55 -7.09 -7.39 -1.86
CA MET A 55 -8.10 -7.29 -0.80
C MET A 55 -9.29 -6.52 -1.37
N THR A 56 -10.50 -7.05 -1.27
CA THR A 56 -11.72 -6.43 -1.81
C THR A 56 -12.57 -5.84 -0.70
N LYS A 57 -13.47 -4.91 -1.06
CA LYS A 57 -14.45 -4.34 -0.13
C LYS A 57 -15.39 -5.35 0.52
N ASP A 58 -15.57 -6.51 -0.11
CA ASP A 58 -16.40 -7.59 0.40
C ASP A 58 -15.66 -8.45 1.45
N GLY A 59 -14.38 -8.15 1.68
CA GLY A 59 -13.54 -8.80 2.69
C GLY A 59 -12.73 -9.98 2.17
N ASP A 60 -12.79 -10.26 0.86
CA ASP A 60 -11.99 -11.33 0.25
C ASP A 60 -10.52 -10.93 0.19
N ILE A 61 -9.65 -11.89 0.51
CA ILE A 61 -8.19 -11.76 0.42
C ILE A 61 -7.68 -12.87 -0.50
N ASP A 62 -7.19 -12.48 -1.67
CA ASP A 62 -6.61 -13.40 -2.65
C ASP A 62 -5.10 -13.21 -2.75
N ILE A 63 -4.37 -14.32 -2.71
CA ILE A 63 -2.91 -14.35 -2.85
C ILE A 63 -2.57 -15.36 -3.94
N THR A 64 -2.08 -14.87 -5.08
CA THR A 64 -1.68 -15.67 -6.24
C THR A 64 -0.18 -15.55 -6.49
N GLY A 65 0.49 -16.68 -6.73
CA GLY A 65 1.91 -16.73 -7.05
C GLY A 65 2.45 -18.15 -7.09
N ARG A 66 3.69 -18.31 -7.56
CA ARG A 66 4.30 -19.64 -7.75
C ARG A 66 4.76 -20.30 -6.46
N ASN A 67 5.27 -19.53 -5.50
CA ASN A 67 5.90 -20.04 -4.27
C ASN A 67 5.52 -19.15 -3.08
N ILE A 68 4.29 -19.28 -2.58
CA ILE A 68 3.80 -18.51 -1.44
C ILE A 68 4.30 -19.17 -0.15
N ARG A 69 4.97 -18.39 0.70
CA ARG A 69 5.41 -18.82 2.04
C ARG A 69 4.87 -17.83 3.06
N ILE A 70 4.15 -18.34 4.06
CA ILE A 70 3.60 -17.55 5.15
C ILE A 70 4.25 -18.08 6.43
N ASN A 71 5.00 -17.22 7.11
CA ASN A 71 5.62 -17.54 8.40
C ASN A 71 5.08 -16.55 9.43
N GLY A 72 4.41 -17.05 10.47
CA GLY A 72 3.90 -16.24 11.57
C GLY A 72 3.67 -17.09 12.82
N GLN A 73 3.76 -16.48 14.02
CA GLN A 73 3.48 -17.17 15.29
C GLN A 73 2.07 -16.96 15.81
N ARG A 74 1.48 -15.78 15.56
CA ARG A 74 0.06 -15.44 15.74
C ARG A 74 -0.15 -14.06 15.12
N ILE A 75 -1.25 -13.87 14.39
CA ILE A 75 -1.62 -12.58 13.81
C ILE A 75 -2.97 -12.21 14.41
N ASP A 76 -2.95 -11.47 15.52
CA ASP A 76 -4.15 -10.77 16.01
C ASP A 76 -4.15 -9.40 15.31
N ALA A 77 -5.05 -9.19 14.36
CA ALA A 77 -5.22 -7.89 13.73
C ALA A 77 -6.29 -7.10 14.51
N PRO A 78 -5.94 -6.02 15.25
CA PRO A 78 -6.94 -5.07 15.69
C PRO A 78 -7.64 -4.50 14.45
N ARG A 79 -8.95 -4.28 14.55
CA ARG A 79 -9.73 -3.67 13.46
C ARG A 79 -9.23 -2.25 13.23
N SER A 80 -8.71 -1.95 12.05
CA SER A 80 -8.82 -0.59 11.49
C SER A 80 -8.97 -0.64 9.98
N CYS A 81 -10.18 -0.32 9.54
CA CYS A 81 -10.52 0.59 8.45
C CYS A 81 -11.88 1.19 8.87
N ILE A 82 -12.01 2.52 8.87
CA ILE A 82 -13.28 3.24 9.12
C ILE A 82 -14.07 3.26 7.82
#